data_AF-A0A7Y4THN6-F1
#
_entry.id   AF-A0A7Y4THN6-F1
#
_cell.length_a   1.000
_cell.length_b   1.000
_cell.length_c   1.000
_cell.angle_alpha   90.00
_cell.angle_beta   90.00
_cell.angle_gamma   90.00
#
_symmetry.space_group_name_H-M   'P 1'
#
loop_
_entity.id
_entity.type
_entity.pdbx_description
1 polymer ?
#
loop_
_entity_poly.entity_id
_entity_poly.type
_entity_poly.pdbx_seq_one_letter_code
_entity_poly.pdbx_strand_id
1 'polypeptide(L)'
;MRCLHPGRFLASAVLAVVCGFVLPGLAAAQADIVGFWAQPAQGSVIGVGVANMFGFIEDSTERADGPTLVDYLGLPINEEARSRALAYDSALLGVPEHVCMRHPSTYSFWGPAQLRIAAELDANLDVVNYSVGGTFRRADRTIWMDGRPHPSSYAPHTWAGFTTGRWEGGTLITTTTHIKWGWIRRNGVPSSDQATVTTYYTRNGDILTITWLVYDPVYLTEPYIKSADFIAAPAGVTTANFGVAAADRGNNFFAQCFPREEIARPERHYVPHYLPGDNPFVGEHANVLGIPVEATRGGAETAYPEYRDRLRR
;
A
#
# COMPACT_ATOMS: atom_id res chain seq x y z
N MET A 1 -8.86 -83.30 51.12
CA MET A 1 -8.13 -82.11 51.63
C MET A 1 -8.75 -80.87 51.01
N ARG A 2 -9.12 -79.88 51.85
CA ARG A 2 -9.44 -78.46 51.58
C ARG A 2 -10.68 -78.07 50.73
N CYS A 3 -11.73 -77.68 51.47
CA CYS A 3 -12.53 -76.43 51.47
C CYS A 3 -13.03 -75.71 50.19
N LEU A 4 -14.35 -75.45 50.21
CA LEU A 4 -15.11 -74.19 49.98
C LEU A 4 -15.19 -73.52 48.58
N HIS A 5 -16.39 -73.54 47.99
CA HIS A 5 -17.39 -72.41 47.86
C HIS A 5 -16.95 -71.03 47.26
N PRO A 6 -17.87 -70.05 47.01
CA PRO A 6 -18.13 -69.44 45.69
C PRO A 6 -17.94 -67.90 45.65
N GLY A 7 -18.19 -67.27 44.49
CA GLY A 7 -18.86 -65.95 44.46
C GLY A 7 -18.23 -64.78 43.69
N ARG A 8 -19.05 -64.24 42.77
CA ARG A 8 -19.19 -62.83 42.30
C ARG A 8 -18.02 -62.27 41.46
N PHE A 9 -18.22 -61.58 40.35
CA PHE A 9 -19.10 -60.42 40.12
C PHE A 9 -19.46 -60.28 38.62
N LEU A 10 -20.68 -59.80 38.36
CA LEU A 10 -21.13 -59.23 37.08
C LEU A 10 -20.31 -57.96 36.79
N ALA A 11 -19.69 -57.88 35.61
CA ALA A 11 -19.08 -56.67 35.10
C ALA A 11 -19.96 -56.10 33.97
N SER A 12 -20.58 -54.96 34.23
CA SER A 12 -21.30 -54.16 33.26
C SER A 12 -20.34 -53.63 32.19
N ALA A 13 -20.65 -53.89 30.92
CA ALA A 13 -19.95 -53.30 29.80
C ALA A 13 -20.32 -51.82 29.66
N VAL A 14 -19.34 -50.93 29.88
CA VAL A 14 -19.48 -49.49 29.62
C VAL A 14 -19.25 -49.27 28.13
N LEU A 15 -20.31 -48.87 27.42
CA LEU A 15 -20.25 -48.38 26.05
C LEU A 15 -19.62 -46.98 26.08
N ALA A 16 -18.34 -46.86 25.71
CA ALA A 16 -17.68 -45.58 25.59
C ALA A 16 -18.16 -44.88 24.31
N VAL A 17 -19.12 -43.96 24.46
CA VAL A 17 -19.46 -42.99 23.42
C VAL A 17 -18.29 -42.03 23.29
N VAL A 18 -17.44 -42.24 22.28
CA VAL A 18 -16.45 -41.25 21.87
C VAL A 18 -17.22 -40.11 21.21
N CYS A 19 -17.59 -39.12 22.02
CA CYS A 19 -18.07 -37.84 21.53
C CYS A 19 -16.86 -37.15 20.88
N GLY A 20 -16.75 -37.25 19.56
CA GLY A 20 -15.81 -36.44 18.79
C GLY A 20 -16.18 -34.98 18.99
N PHE A 21 -15.48 -34.28 19.89
CA PHE A 21 -15.47 -32.84 19.92
C PHE A 21 -14.84 -32.36 18.61
N VAL A 22 -15.67 -32.09 17.61
CA VAL A 22 -15.32 -31.13 16.59
C VAL A 22 -15.20 -29.81 17.34
N LEU A 23 -13.96 -29.41 17.65
CA LEU A 23 -13.68 -28.05 18.06
C LEU A 23 -14.32 -27.17 16.99
N PRO A 24 -15.29 -26.30 17.31
CA PRO A 24 -15.67 -25.26 16.38
C PRO A 24 -14.36 -24.51 16.12
N GLY A 25 -13.87 -24.58 14.88
CA GLY A 25 -12.82 -23.68 14.46
C GLY A 25 -13.29 -22.29 14.91
N LEU A 26 -12.44 -21.57 15.64
CA LEU A 26 -12.67 -20.17 15.93
C LEU A 26 -13.00 -19.53 14.59
N ALA A 27 -14.29 -19.30 14.33
CA ALA A 27 -14.72 -18.40 13.31
C ALA A 27 -14.17 -17.06 13.80
N ALA A 28 -12.98 -16.71 13.34
CA ALA A 28 -12.46 -15.37 13.49
C ALA A 28 -13.58 -14.49 12.93
N ALA A 29 -14.29 -13.80 13.81
CA ALA A 29 -15.29 -12.85 13.40
C ALA A 29 -14.61 -11.94 12.39
N GLN A 30 -15.19 -11.85 11.19
CA GLN A 30 -14.66 -11.00 10.13
C GLN A 30 -14.51 -9.60 10.72
N ALA A 31 -13.26 -9.18 10.95
CA ALA A 31 -12.98 -7.88 11.52
C ALA A 31 -13.24 -6.86 10.43
N ASP A 32 -14.42 -6.25 10.45
CA ASP A 32 -14.81 -5.27 9.43
C ASP A 32 -13.76 -4.14 9.37
N ILE A 33 -13.35 -3.78 8.16
CA ILE A 33 -12.37 -2.72 7.89
C ILE A 33 -13.03 -1.35 7.76
N VAL A 34 -14.37 -1.26 7.81
CA VAL A 34 -15.10 0.01 7.80
C VAL A 34 -14.66 0.89 8.96
N GLY A 35 -14.44 2.16 8.64
CA GLY A 35 -14.02 3.14 9.62
C GLY A 35 -13.31 4.34 9.01
N PHE A 36 -12.92 5.22 9.92
CA PHE A 36 -12.00 6.32 9.65
C PHE A 36 -10.64 5.94 10.22
N TRP A 37 -9.62 6.04 9.38
CA TRP A 37 -8.29 5.54 9.67
C TRP A 37 -7.30 6.67 9.46
N ALA A 38 -6.71 7.16 10.55
CA ALA A 38 -5.65 8.14 10.50
C ALA A 38 -4.30 7.44 10.34
N GLN A 39 -3.31 8.17 9.84
CA GLN A 39 -1.92 7.72 9.89
C GLN A 39 -1.49 7.57 11.35
N PRO A 40 -0.68 6.55 11.69
CA PRO A 40 -0.14 6.32 13.01
C PRO A 40 0.95 7.35 13.27
N ALA A 41 0.56 8.59 13.58
CA ALA A 41 1.32 9.52 14.41
C ALA A 41 0.74 10.94 14.31
N GLN A 42 -0.01 11.34 15.34
CA GLN A 42 -0.01 12.73 15.79
C GLN A 42 1.15 12.88 16.79
N GLY A 43 2.38 12.95 16.28
CA GLY A 43 3.58 13.19 17.07
C GLY A 43 4.38 14.37 16.54
N SER A 44 5.04 15.13 17.42
CA SER A 44 5.98 16.17 17.00
C SER A 44 7.22 15.50 16.43
N VAL A 45 7.43 15.59 15.13
CA VAL A 45 8.70 15.13 14.52
C VAL A 45 9.78 16.14 14.92
N ILE A 46 10.92 15.64 15.38
CA ILE A 46 12.10 16.48 15.63
C ILE A 46 12.77 16.70 14.26
N GLY A 47 12.38 17.76 13.53
CA GLY A 47 12.96 18.07 12.22
C GLY A 47 12.23 19.17 11.43
N VAL A 48 12.87 19.61 10.33
CA VAL A 48 12.29 20.50 9.30
C VAL A 48 11.82 19.65 8.12
N GLY A 49 10.58 19.84 7.63
CA GLY A 49 10.06 19.06 6.50
C GLY A 49 8.54 18.85 6.49
N VAL A 50 8.04 18.22 5.42
CA VAL A 50 6.64 17.81 5.25
C VAL A 50 6.27 16.71 6.25
N ALA A 51 7.23 15.88 6.64
CA ALA A 51 7.04 14.85 7.67
C ALA A 51 6.58 15.44 9.01
N ASN A 52 7.16 16.57 9.43
CA ASN A 52 6.76 17.27 10.65
C ASN A 52 5.33 17.82 10.57
N MET A 53 4.91 18.31 9.39
CA MET A 53 3.54 18.79 9.18
C MET A 53 2.49 17.68 9.32
N PHE A 54 2.84 16.43 8.97
CA PHE A 54 1.94 15.28 9.06
C PHE A 54 2.20 14.36 10.25
N GLY A 55 3.20 14.67 11.07
CA GLY A 55 3.55 13.91 12.27
C GLY A 55 4.26 12.58 12.01
N PHE A 56 4.81 12.32 10.82
CA PHE A 56 5.42 11.02 10.50
C PHE A 56 6.70 10.76 11.30
N ILE A 57 6.68 9.73 12.14
CA ILE A 57 7.86 9.26 12.89
C ILE A 57 8.60 8.16 12.11
N GLU A 58 7.85 7.25 11.48
CA GLU A 58 8.38 6.14 10.69
C GLU A 58 8.30 6.46 9.19
N ASP A 59 9.31 5.99 8.43
CA ASP A 59 9.38 6.09 6.97
C ASP A 59 9.11 7.50 6.42
N SER A 60 9.51 8.53 7.18
CA SER A 60 9.18 9.94 6.89
C SER A 60 9.63 10.38 5.49
N THR A 61 10.77 9.89 5.02
CA THR A 61 11.28 10.11 3.66
C THR A 61 10.35 9.50 2.61
N GLU A 62 9.87 8.29 2.81
CA GLU A 62 8.99 7.63 1.86
C GLU A 62 7.55 8.18 1.89
N ARG A 63 7.05 8.45 3.11
CA ARG A 63 5.66 8.86 3.38
C ARG A 63 5.41 10.35 3.19
N ALA A 64 6.42 11.20 3.37
CA ALA A 64 6.24 12.65 3.33
C ALA A 64 7.30 13.38 2.54
N ASP A 65 8.54 13.46 3.05
CA ASP A 65 9.56 14.40 2.54
C ASP A 65 10.03 14.05 1.13
N GLY A 66 9.91 12.79 0.74
CA GLY A 66 10.36 12.26 -0.52
C GLY A 66 11.67 11.48 -0.37
N PRO A 67 11.83 10.41 -1.15
CA PRO A 67 13.09 9.67 -1.24
C PRO A 67 14.19 10.53 -1.87
N THR A 68 15.45 10.20 -1.58
CA THR A 68 16.60 10.82 -2.25
C THR A 68 16.62 10.44 -3.74
N LEU A 69 17.12 11.36 -4.58
CA LEU A 69 17.35 11.09 -5.99
C LEU A 69 18.39 9.96 -6.15
N VAL A 70 18.15 9.08 -7.12
CA VAL A 70 19.05 7.95 -7.45
C VAL A 70 19.37 7.05 -6.24
N ASP A 71 18.43 6.99 -5.29
CA ASP A 71 18.40 5.95 -4.28
C ASP A 71 17.39 4.88 -4.70
N TYR A 72 17.84 3.70 -5.07
CA TYR A 72 16.95 2.57 -5.40
C TYR A 72 17.25 1.37 -4.50
N LEU A 73 17.91 1.61 -3.36
CA LEU A 73 18.25 0.57 -2.41
C LEU A 73 16.97 -0.17 -1.96
N GLY A 74 17.01 -1.50 -2.00
CA GLY A 74 15.89 -2.34 -1.59
C GLY A 74 14.76 -2.46 -2.60
N LEU A 75 14.88 -1.82 -3.77
CA LEU A 75 13.89 -1.93 -4.84
C LEU A 75 14.29 -3.04 -5.82
N PRO A 76 13.43 -4.05 -6.08
CA PRO A 76 13.73 -5.12 -7.02
C PRO A 76 13.47 -4.70 -8.47
N ILE A 77 14.18 -3.67 -8.93
CA ILE A 77 14.03 -3.08 -10.27
C ILE A 77 14.97 -3.72 -11.29
N ASN A 78 14.51 -3.80 -12.54
CA ASN A 78 15.32 -4.23 -13.69
C ASN A 78 16.07 -3.05 -14.36
N GLU A 79 16.78 -3.34 -15.44
CA GLU A 79 17.52 -2.35 -16.25
C GLU A 79 16.59 -1.29 -16.86
N GLU A 80 15.41 -1.71 -17.33
CA GLU A 80 14.39 -0.84 -17.93
C GLU A 80 13.86 0.18 -16.92
N ALA A 81 13.54 -0.26 -15.71
CA ALA A 81 13.11 0.60 -14.62
C ALA A 81 14.22 1.56 -14.20
N ARG A 82 15.45 1.04 -14.06
CA ARG A 82 16.62 1.83 -13.67
C ARG A 82 16.94 2.91 -14.69
N SER A 83 16.92 2.60 -15.98
CA SER A 83 17.16 3.58 -17.04
C SER A 83 16.13 4.71 -17.03
N ARG A 84 14.84 4.38 -16.84
CA ARG A 84 13.77 5.38 -16.69
C ARG A 84 13.92 6.22 -15.43
N ALA A 85 14.30 5.60 -14.31
CA ALA A 85 14.51 6.29 -13.05
C ALA A 85 15.73 7.23 -13.11
N LEU A 86 16.80 6.84 -13.82
CA LEU A 86 17.98 7.69 -14.02
C LEU A 86 17.71 8.88 -14.95
N ALA A 87 16.71 8.80 -15.83
CA ALA A 87 16.29 9.94 -16.64
C ALA A 87 15.43 10.96 -15.86
N TYR A 88 15.00 10.63 -14.64
CA TYR A 88 14.11 11.47 -13.85
C TYR A 88 14.80 12.72 -13.30
N ASP A 89 14.17 13.86 -13.56
CA ASP A 89 14.43 15.14 -12.91
C ASP A 89 13.20 15.49 -12.05
N SER A 90 13.40 15.86 -10.78
CA SER A 90 12.31 16.22 -9.87
C SER A 90 11.50 17.44 -10.33
N ALA A 91 12.10 18.31 -11.15
CA ALA A 91 11.40 19.42 -11.78
C ALA A 91 10.25 18.94 -12.69
N LEU A 92 10.24 17.66 -13.09
CA LEU A 92 9.15 17.04 -13.85
C LEU A 92 7.81 17.14 -13.12
N LEU A 93 7.77 17.14 -11.77
CA LEU A 93 6.52 17.27 -11.03
C LEU A 93 5.85 18.65 -11.22
N GLY A 94 6.64 19.68 -11.55
CA GLY A 94 6.16 21.03 -11.81
C GLY A 94 5.72 21.31 -13.25
N VAL A 95 5.70 20.31 -14.15
CA VAL A 95 5.10 20.51 -15.49
C VAL A 95 3.57 20.48 -15.36
N PRO A 96 2.81 21.36 -16.06
CA PRO A 96 1.36 21.47 -15.89
C PRO A 96 0.60 20.13 -16.00
N GLU A 97 1.05 19.23 -16.87
CA GLU A 97 0.47 17.91 -17.09
C GLU A 97 0.66 16.97 -15.88
N HIS A 98 1.71 17.16 -15.09
CA HIS A 98 2.06 16.31 -13.96
C HIS A 98 1.63 16.88 -12.62
N VAL A 99 1.55 18.21 -12.51
CA VAL A 99 1.02 18.89 -11.31
C VAL A 99 -0.32 18.28 -10.96
N CYS A 100 -1.17 18.00 -11.97
CA CYS A 100 -2.42 17.21 -12.08
C CYS A 100 -2.49 15.76 -11.53
N MET A 101 -1.39 15.02 -11.48
CA MET A 101 -1.44 13.56 -11.41
C MET A 101 -1.94 13.04 -10.06
N ARG A 102 -2.77 11.99 -10.11
CA ARG A 102 -3.22 11.28 -8.90
C ARG A 102 -2.23 10.17 -8.58
N HIS A 103 -2.16 9.76 -7.32
CA HIS A 103 -1.31 8.64 -6.94
C HIS A 103 -1.91 7.33 -7.45
N PRO A 104 -1.15 6.51 -8.21
CA PRO A 104 -1.63 5.21 -8.66
C PRO A 104 -1.79 4.24 -7.48
N SER A 105 -2.56 3.18 -7.69
CA SER A 105 -2.80 2.19 -6.63
C SER A 105 -1.54 1.48 -6.12
N THR A 106 -0.48 1.47 -6.91
CA THR A 106 0.84 0.96 -6.54
C THR A 106 1.52 1.80 -5.47
N TYR A 107 1.17 3.09 -5.30
CA TYR A 107 1.82 4.03 -4.38
C TYR A 107 0.89 4.63 -3.32
N SER A 108 -0.42 4.76 -3.58
CA SER A 108 -1.27 5.74 -2.88
C SER A 108 -1.42 5.58 -1.36
N PHE A 109 -1.16 4.40 -0.78
CA PHE A 109 -1.21 4.20 0.69
C PHE A 109 0.06 4.65 1.42
N TRP A 110 1.16 4.86 0.68
CA TRP A 110 2.42 5.29 1.28
C TRP A 110 2.43 6.80 1.53
N GLY A 111 1.82 7.59 0.65
CA GLY A 111 1.71 9.03 0.85
C GLY A 111 0.79 9.42 2.03
N PRO A 112 0.74 10.70 2.41
CA PRO A 112 -0.12 11.16 3.49
C PRO A 112 -1.59 10.97 3.11
N ALA A 113 -2.26 10.04 3.78
CA ALA A 113 -3.65 9.71 3.52
C ALA A 113 -4.38 9.41 4.83
N GLN A 114 -5.55 10.01 5.03
CA GLN A 114 -6.51 9.58 6.06
C GLN A 114 -7.59 8.78 5.35
N LEU A 115 -7.67 7.48 5.62
CA LEU A 115 -8.58 6.62 4.87
C LEU A 115 -9.98 6.69 5.45
N ARG A 116 -10.96 6.70 4.56
CA ARG A 116 -12.35 6.45 4.87
C ARG A 116 -12.77 5.19 4.13
N ILE A 117 -13.07 4.14 4.88
CA ILE A 117 -13.57 2.88 4.32
C ILE A 117 -15.04 2.78 4.69
N ALA A 118 -15.90 2.68 3.69
CA ALA A 118 -17.34 2.49 3.86
C ALA A 118 -17.80 1.27 3.06
N ALA A 119 -18.74 0.52 3.62
CA ALA A 119 -19.37 -0.62 2.94
C ALA A 119 -20.69 -0.18 2.31
N GLU A 120 -20.95 -0.68 1.10
CA GLU A 120 -22.27 -0.69 0.49
C GLU A 120 -22.88 -2.09 0.67
N LEU A 121 -24.11 -2.13 1.17
CA LEU A 121 -24.84 -3.37 1.43
C LEU A 121 -25.99 -3.54 0.42
N ASP A 122 -26.31 -4.78 0.08
CA ASP A 122 -27.52 -5.10 -0.69
C ASP A 122 -28.78 -5.18 0.21
N ALA A 123 -29.91 -5.58 -0.38
CA ALA A 123 -31.18 -5.74 0.35
C ALA A 123 -31.15 -6.87 1.42
N ASN A 124 -30.18 -7.78 1.34
CA ASN A 124 -29.97 -8.88 2.29
C ASN A 124 -28.96 -8.52 3.38
N LEU A 125 -28.41 -7.30 3.35
CA LEU A 125 -27.32 -6.81 4.22
C LEU A 125 -25.95 -7.46 3.92
N ASP A 126 -25.78 -8.04 2.73
CA ASP A 126 -24.49 -8.54 2.27
C ASP A 126 -23.64 -7.39 1.70
N VAL A 127 -22.33 -7.41 1.96
CA VAL A 127 -21.41 -6.39 1.43
C VAL A 127 -21.24 -6.56 -0.07
N VAL A 128 -21.66 -5.57 -0.85
CA VAL A 128 -21.48 -5.52 -2.31
C VAL A 128 -20.10 -4.96 -2.65
N ASN A 129 -19.70 -3.89 -1.97
CA ASN A 129 -18.39 -3.28 -2.16
C ASN A 129 -17.92 -2.49 -0.93
N TYR A 130 -16.61 -2.23 -0.88
CA TYR A 130 -16.02 -1.21 -0.03
C TYR A 130 -15.54 -0.03 -0.88
N SER A 131 -15.90 1.20 -0.49
CA SER A 131 -15.27 2.41 -0.99
C SER A 131 -14.11 2.82 -0.09
N VAL A 132 -12.90 2.86 -0.63
CA VAL A 132 -11.69 3.34 0.06
C VAL A 132 -11.36 4.73 -0.45
N GLY A 133 -11.71 5.75 0.34
CA GLY A 133 -11.45 7.15 0.04
C GLY A 133 -10.31 7.74 0.87
N GLY A 134 -9.91 8.96 0.52
CA GLY A 134 -8.91 9.74 1.26
C GLY A 134 -7.48 9.60 0.72
N THR A 135 -7.33 8.97 -0.45
CA THR A 135 -6.08 8.94 -1.19
C THR A 135 -5.87 10.26 -1.93
N PHE A 136 -4.60 10.57 -2.24
CA PHE A 136 -4.24 11.82 -2.90
C PHE A 136 -5.05 12.06 -4.19
N ARG A 137 -5.73 13.22 -4.23
CA ARG A 137 -6.56 13.68 -5.36
C ARG A 137 -7.70 12.74 -5.76
N ARG A 138 -8.26 12.05 -4.78
CA ARG A 138 -9.39 11.14 -4.98
C ARG A 138 -9.13 10.08 -6.04
N ALA A 139 -7.95 9.45 -5.99
CA ALA A 139 -7.80 8.12 -6.56
C ALA A 139 -8.52 7.09 -5.66
N ASP A 140 -9.79 7.37 -5.36
CA ASP A 140 -10.62 6.58 -4.46
C ASP A 140 -10.91 5.24 -5.15
N ARG A 141 -10.85 4.16 -4.37
CA ARG A 141 -10.95 2.80 -4.90
C ARG A 141 -12.28 2.19 -4.50
N THR A 142 -12.87 1.43 -5.42
CA THR A 142 -13.99 0.54 -5.12
C THR A 142 -13.47 -0.88 -5.13
N ILE A 143 -13.65 -1.59 -4.02
CA ILE A 143 -13.32 -3.01 -3.85
C ILE A 143 -14.62 -3.79 -4.01
N TRP A 144 -14.81 -4.46 -5.12
CA TRP A 144 -15.99 -5.28 -5.37
C TRP A 144 -15.89 -6.63 -4.65
N MET A 145 -16.93 -6.98 -3.89
CA MET A 145 -16.96 -8.18 -3.05
C MET A 145 -17.84 -9.30 -3.61
N ASP A 146 -18.53 -9.05 -4.72
CA ASP A 146 -19.54 -9.93 -5.32
C ASP A 146 -18.97 -10.98 -6.29
N GLY A 147 -17.64 -11.16 -6.32
CA GLY A 147 -16.98 -12.16 -7.16
C GLY A 147 -17.04 -11.86 -8.67
N ARG A 148 -17.39 -10.63 -9.08
CA ARG A 148 -17.42 -10.24 -10.50
C ARG A 148 -16.04 -10.43 -11.17
N PRO A 149 -16.01 -10.77 -12.46
CA PRO A 149 -14.74 -10.89 -13.18
C PRO A 149 -14.05 -9.54 -13.32
N HIS A 150 -12.72 -9.59 -13.42
CA HIS A 150 -11.96 -8.41 -13.84
C HIS A 150 -12.32 -8.05 -15.30
N PRO A 151 -12.26 -6.75 -15.67
CA PRO A 151 -12.49 -6.33 -17.03
C PRO A 151 -11.51 -6.98 -18.03
N SER A 152 -11.86 -6.94 -19.31
CA SER A 152 -10.94 -7.37 -20.38
C SER A 152 -9.69 -6.48 -20.40
N SER A 153 -8.56 -7.00 -20.87
CA SER A 153 -7.29 -6.26 -21.00
C SER A 153 -7.35 -4.96 -21.81
N TYR A 154 -8.40 -4.73 -22.61
CA TYR A 154 -8.62 -3.51 -23.38
C TYR A 154 -9.48 -2.46 -22.64
N ALA A 155 -9.96 -2.77 -21.44
CA ALA A 155 -10.77 -1.84 -20.67
C ALA A 155 -9.92 -0.64 -20.24
N PRO A 156 -10.51 0.57 -20.09
CA PRO A 156 -9.76 1.76 -19.70
C PRO A 156 -9.07 1.63 -18.34
N HIS A 157 -7.80 2.03 -18.28
CA HIS A 157 -7.05 2.07 -17.03
C HIS A 157 -7.31 3.38 -16.27
N THR A 158 -7.45 3.27 -14.95
CA THR A 158 -7.63 4.43 -14.06
C THR A 158 -6.50 4.51 -13.02
N TRP A 159 -6.37 5.62 -12.31
CA TRP A 159 -5.40 5.74 -11.22
C TRP A 159 -5.70 4.77 -10.06
N ALA A 160 -6.97 4.54 -9.77
CA ALA A 160 -7.44 3.62 -8.74
C ALA A 160 -7.39 2.14 -9.20
N GLY A 161 -7.42 1.89 -10.51
CA GLY A 161 -7.56 0.57 -11.07
C GLY A 161 -8.96 -0.02 -10.89
N PHE A 162 -9.08 -1.31 -11.15
CA PHE A 162 -10.25 -2.14 -10.86
C PHE A 162 -9.87 -3.19 -9.83
N THR A 163 -10.60 -3.22 -8.71
CA THR A 163 -10.28 -4.07 -7.56
C THR A 163 -11.43 -5.02 -7.23
N THR A 164 -11.10 -6.30 -7.04
CA THR A 164 -11.99 -7.29 -6.41
C THR A 164 -11.40 -7.73 -5.08
N GLY A 165 -12.26 -8.12 -4.13
CA GLY A 165 -11.88 -8.52 -2.79
C GLY A 165 -12.55 -9.80 -2.34
N ARG A 166 -11.90 -10.50 -1.40
CA ARG A 166 -12.42 -11.69 -0.72
C ARG A 166 -11.86 -11.76 0.69
N TRP A 167 -12.64 -12.30 1.61
CA TRP A 167 -12.19 -12.53 2.98
C TRP A 167 -11.53 -13.89 3.14
N GLU A 168 -10.41 -13.95 3.86
CA GLU A 168 -9.73 -15.18 4.23
C GLU A 168 -9.11 -15.01 5.61
N GLY A 169 -9.50 -15.86 6.58
CA GLY A 169 -8.90 -15.86 7.92
C GLY A 169 -9.00 -14.52 8.68
N GLY A 170 -10.01 -13.69 8.41
CA GLY A 170 -10.16 -12.37 9.03
C GLY A 170 -9.37 -11.24 8.35
N THR A 171 -8.69 -11.53 7.24
CA THR A 171 -8.01 -10.54 6.38
C THR A 171 -8.81 -10.35 5.09
N LEU A 172 -9.04 -9.09 4.69
CA LEU A 172 -9.55 -8.81 3.34
C LEU A 172 -8.38 -8.82 2.37
N ILE A 173 -8.43 -9.73 1.40
CA ILE A 173 -7.43 -9.85 0.34
C ILE A 173 -8.05 -9.31 -0.95
N THR A 174 -7.35 -8.38 -1.59
CA THR A 174 -7.82 -7.76 -2.84
C THR A 174 -6.82 -7.92 -3.95
N THR A 175 -7.31 -7.95 -5.18
CA THR A 175 -6.50 -7.92 -6.40
C THR A 175 -6.92 -6.71 -7.22
N THR A 176 -5.95 -5.85 -7.57
CA THR A 176 -6.16 -4.65 -8.38
C THR A 176 -5.40 -4.76 -9.69
N THR A 177 -6.08 -4.43 -10.80
CA THR A 177 -5.55 -4.41 -12.17
C THR A 177 -6.02 -3.13 -12.87
N HIS A 178 -5.77 -2.98 -14.18
CA HIS A 178 -6.22 -1.83 -14.97
C HIS A 178 -5.77 -0.50 -14.35
N ILE A 179 -4.57 -0.51 -13.76
CA ILE A 179 -3.96 0.66 -13.12
C ILE A 179 -3.26 1.44 -14.21
N LYS A 180 -3.38 2.77 -14.21
CA LYS A 180 -2.54 3.61 -15.07
C LYS A 180 -1.08 3.44 -14.70
N TRP A 181 -0.20 3.60 -15.68
CA TRP A 181 1.23 3.81 -15.43
C TRP A 181 1.43 4.91 -14.37
N GLY A 182 2.54 4.84 -13.64
CA GLY A 182 2.87 5.82 -12.63
C GLY A 182 4.23 5.55 -12.02
N TRP A 183 4.30 5.51 -10.70
CA TRP A 183 5.53 5.29 -9.95
C TRP A 183 5.27 4.38 -8.75
N ILE A 184 6.29 3.62 -8.36
CA ILE A 184 6.27 2.86 -7.10
C ILE A 184 6.93 3.62 -5.95
N ARG A 185 7.80 4.59 -6.27
CA ARG A 185 8.53 5.47 -5.35
C ARG A 185 8.76 6.86 -5.99
N ARG A 186 8.76 7.95 -5.21
CA ARG A 186 8.76 9.35 -5.69
C ARG A 186 10.15 9.91 -6.12
N ASN A 187 11.04 9.07 -6.64
CA ASN A 187 12.34 9.46 -7.19
C ASN A 187 12.55 8.95 -8.62
N GLY A 188 11.46 8.81 -9.37
CA GLY A 188 11.50 8.43 -10.78
C GLY A 188 11.31 6.93 -11.04
N VAL A 189 11.28 6.08 -10.01
CA VAL A 189 11.09 4.64 -10.20
C VAL A 189 9.67 4.36 -10.70
N PRO A 190 9.52 3.87 -11.94
CA PRO A 190 8.23 3.80 -12.60
C PRO A 190 7.39 2.61 -12.13
N SER A 191 6.11 2.64 -12.51
CA SER A 191 5.25 1.47 -12.59
C SER A 191 4.54 1.49 -13.94
N SER A 192 4.39 0.32 -14.55
CA SER A 192 3.70 0.14 -15.82
C SER A 192 2.19 0.06 -15.61
N ASP A 193 1.45 0.14 -16.72
CA ASP A 193 0.02 -0.15 -16.75
C ASP A 193 -0.29 -1.65 -16.70
N GLN A 194 0.73 -2.52 -16.82
CA GLN A 194 0.61 -3.97 -16.65
C GLN A 194 0.77 -4.41 -15.18
N ALA A 195 0.93 -3.46 -14.26
CA ALA A 195 1.07 -3.75 -12.85
C ALA A 195 -0.21 -4.37 -12.26
N THR A 196 -0.03 -5.41 -11.45
CA THR A 196 -1.07 -6.00 -10.60
C THR A 196 -0.71 -5.77 -9.15
N VAL A 197 -1.70 -5.43 -8.31
CA VAL A 197 -1.49 -5.20 -6.88
C VAL A 197 -2.34 -6.15 -6.07
N THR A 198 -1.70 -6.98 -5.24
CA THR A 198 -2.40 -7.73 -4.20
C THR A 198 -2.32 -6.94 -2.90
N THR A 199 -3.46 -6.66 -2.26
CA THR A 199 -3.48 -5.93 -0.98
C THR A 199 -4.15 -6.78 0.10
N TYR A 200 -3.54 -6.80 1.28
CA TYR A 200 -4.02 -7.43 2.49
C TYR A 200 -4.40 -6.33 3.48
N TYR A 201 -5.66 -6.33 3.90
CA TYR A 201 -6.17 -5.44 4.95
C TYR A 201 -6.42 -6.29 6.19
N THR A 202 -5.62 -6.05 7.23
CA THR A 202 -5.72 -6.78 8.49
C THR A 202 -6.03 -5.79 9.60
N ARG A 203 -7.18 -5.96 10.26
CA ARG A 203 -7.58 -5.13 11.39
C ARG A 203 -7.30 -5.87 12.70
N ASN A 204 -6.58 -5.21 13.60
CA ASN A 204 -6.38 -5.66 14.98
C ASN A 204 -6.84 -4.54 15.94
N GLY A 205 -8.08 -4.62 16.40
CA GLY A 205 -8.71 -3.59 17.24
C GLY A 205 -8.76 -2.23 16.55
N ASP A 206 -8.00 -1.28 17.07
CA ASP A 206 -7.90 0.10 16.59
C ASP A 206 -6.74 0.30 15.60
N ILE A 207 -6.10 -0.77 15.13
CA ILE A 207 -5.03 -0.71 14.13
C ILE A 207 -5.48 -1.43 12.85
N LEU A 208 -5.36 -0.76 11.71
CA LEU A 208 -5.51 -1.34 10.38
C LEU A 208 -4.13 -1.37 9.71
N THR A 209 -3.60 -2.57 9.51
CA THR A 209 -2.40 -2.80 8.72
C THR A 209 -2.80 -3.09 7.28
N ILE A 210 -2.28 -2.31 6.35
CA ILE A 210 -2.43 -2.51 4.91
C ILE A 210 -1.08 -2.91 4.35
N THR A 211 -0.97 -4.16 3.90
CA THR A 211 0.21 -4.67 3.19
C THR A 211 -0.13 -4.86 1.73
N TRP A 212 0.65 -4.31 0.81
CA TRP A 212 0.40 -4.48 -0.62
C TRP A 212 1.66 -4.87 -1.38
N LEU A 213 1.47 -5.77 -2.33
CA LEU A 213 2.49 -6.34 -3.17
C LEU A 213 2.25 -5.84 -4.58
N VAL A 214 3.25 -5.20 -5.17
CA VAL A 214 3.23 -4.72 -6.55
C VAL A 214 3.97 -5.72 -7.42
N TYR A 215 3.24 -6.31 -8.36
CA TYR A 215 3.77 -7.17 -9.42
C TYR A 215 3.80 -6.35 -10.70
N ASP A 216 4.96 -6.18 -11.32
CA ASP A 216 5.10 -5.39 -12.54
C ASP A 216 6.09 -6.07 -13.50
N PRO A 217 5.60 -6.81 -14.51
CA PRO A 217 6.48 -7.60 -15.39
C PRO A 217 7.39 -6.74 -16.27
N VAL A 218 7.12 -5.42 -16.38
CA VAL A 218 7.90 -4.51 -17.21
C VAL A 218 9.09 -3.94 -16.45
N TYR A 219 8.94 -3.73 -15.13
CA TYR A 219 9.88 -2.93 -14.34
C TYR A 219 10.46 -3.62 -13.12
N LEU A 220 9.83 -4.69 -12.64
CA LEU A 220 10.25 -5.39 -11.43
C LEU A 220 10.72 -6.81 -11.75
N THR A 221 11.81 -7.23 -11.09
CA THR A 221 12.32 -8.60 -11.18
C THR A 221 11.61 -9.56 -10.22
N GLU A 222 11.04 -9.02 -9.15
CA GLU A 222 10.22 -9.75 -8.17
C GLU A 222 9.19 -8.79 -7.53
N PRO A 223 8.19 -9.29 -6.78
CA PRO A 223 7.16 -8.44 -6.21
C PRO A 223 7.74 -7.43 -5.22
N TYR A 224 7.39 -6.14 -5.37
CA TYR A 224 7.76 -5.11 -4.40
C TYR A 224 6.72 -5.04 -3.28
N ILE A 225 7.15 -5.33 -2.06
CA ILE A 225 6.29 -5.48 -0.88
C ILE A 225 6.34 -4.21 -0.05
N LYS A 226 5.16 -3.76 0.40
CA LYS A 226 4.98 -2.53 1.16
C LYS A 226 3.97 -2.72 2.27
N SER A 227 4.14 -2.03 3.38
CA SER A 227 3.14 -2.01 4.46
C SER A 227 2.96 -0.62 5.04
N ALA A 228 1.75 -0.35 5.53
CA ALA A 228 1.44 0.85 6.28
C ALA A 228 0.40 0.50 7.34
N ASP A 229 0.67 0.94 8.57
CA ASP A 229 -0.32 0.91 9.63
C ASP A 229 -1.18 2.18 9.58
N PHE A 230 -2.39 2.06 10.09
CA PHE A 230 -3.34 3.15 10.32
C PHE A 230 -3.99 2.94 11.68
N ILE A 231 -4.26 4.02 12.39
CA ILE A 231 -4.97 4.00 13.67
C ILE A 231 -6.42 4.42 13.47
N ALA A 232 -7.33 3.80 14.21
CA ALA A 232 -8.71 4.19 14.24
C ALA A 232 -8.79 5.65 14.71
N ALA A 233 -9.40 6.49 13.88
CA ALA A 233 -9.70 7.85 14.23
C ALA A 233 -11.09 7.86 14.89
N PRO A 234 -11.22 8.06 16.22
CA PRO A 234 -12.54 8.24 16.82
C PRO A 234 -13.25 9.39 16.11
N ALA A 235 -14.55 9.21 15.84
CA ALA A 235 -15.36 10.23 15.18
C ALA A 235 -15.15 11.59 15.87
N GLY A 236 -14.41 12.49 15.23
CA GLY A 236 -13.79 13.62 15.91
C GLY A 236 -12.51 14.16 15.26
N VAL A 237 -11.89 13.42 14.33
CA VAL A 237 -10.91 14.03 13.40
C VAL A 237 -11.66 14.80 12.32
N THR A 238 -11.49 16.12 12.28
CA THR A 238 -11.88 16.96 11.16
C THR A 238 -10.99 16.64 9.95
N THR A 239 -11.49 15.84 9.00
CA THR A 239 -11.53 16.19 7.57
C THR A 239 -12.51 15.31 6.79
N ALA A 240 -13.27 15.94 5.90
CA ALA A 240 -14.13 15.39 4.85
C ALA A 240 -15.20 14.32 5.25
N ASN A 241 -16.34 14.78 5.76
CA ASN A 241 -17.58 14.00 5.83
C ASN A 241 -18.19 13.79 4.43
N PHE A 242 -18.62 12.57 4.09
CA PHE A 242 -19.43 12.29 2.89
C PHE A 242 -20.67 11.47 3.26
N GLY A 243 -21.83 11.91 2.77
CA GLY A 243 -23.19 11.43 3.12
C GLY A 243 -24.19 12.57 3.37
N VAL A 244 -23.69 13.78 3.56
CA VAL A 244 -24.42 15.05 3.64
C VAL A 244 -23.59 16.09 2.88
N ALA A 245 -24.20 17.15 2.35
CA ALA A 245 -23.45 18.27 1.76
C ALA A 245 -22.45 18.79 2.81
N ALA A 246 -21.20 18.36 2.69
CA ALA A 246 -20.12 18.88 3.48
C ALA A 246 -19.91 20.30 3.01
N ALA A 247 -20.32 21.26 3.83
CA ALA A 247 -19.67 22.55 3.81
C ALA A 247 -18.21 22.32 4.24
N ASP A 248 -17.36 21.88 3.31
CA ASP A 248 -15.92 22.10 3.40
C ASP A 248 -15.69 23.60 3.28
N ARG A 249 -15.90 24.30 4.40
CA ARG A 249 -15.38 25.65 4.57
C ARG A 249 -13.98 25.52 5.17
N GLY A 250 -13.01 25.05 4.37
CA GLY A 250 -11.63 25.42 4.68
C GLY A 250 -10.51 24.73 3.95
N ASN A 251 -10.60 23.48 3.47
CA ASN A 251 -9.39 22.88 2.92
C ASN A 251 -9.57 21.91 1.73
N ASN A 252 -10.00 22.52 0.62
CA ASN A 252 -9.93 21.96 -0.72
C ASN A 252 -8.50 21.77 -1.27
N PHE A 253 -7.43 22.02 -0.50
CA PHE A 253 -6.05 22.07 -1.02
C PHE A 253 -5.59 20.78 -1.71
N PHE A 254 -5.98 19.61 -1.21
CA PHE A 254 -5.63 18.32 -1.83
C PHE A 254 -6.65 17.85 -2.90
N ALA A 255 -7.78 18.55 -3.04
CA ALA A 255 -8.86 18.21 -3.96
C ALA A 255 -8.91 19.13 -5.20
N GLN A 256 -8.58 20.40 -5.04
CA GLN A 256 -8.46 21.38 -6.11
C GLN A 256 -7.03 21.39 -6.62
N CYS A 257 -6.84 20.96 -7.85
CA CYS A 257 -5.59 21.16 -8.57
C CYS A 257 -5.82 22.03 -9.78
N PHE A 258 -4.95 23.01 -9.96
CA PHE A 258 -4.88 23.81 -11.18
C PHE A 258 -3.61 23.41 -11.91
N PRO A 259 -3.70 22.90 -13.16
CA PRO A 259 -2.51 22.61 -13.95
C PRO A 259 -1.88 23.94 -14.35
N ARG A 260 -0.91 24.38 -13.55
CA ARG A 260 -0.15 25.61 -13.76
C ARG A 260 1.32 25.26 -13.75
N GLU A 261 2.10 26.07 -14.43
CA GLU A 261 3.55 25.99 -14.34
C GLU A 261 3.98 26.48 -12.95
N GLU A 262 4.54 25.58 -12.14
CA GLU A 262 5.01 25.89 -10.78
C GLU A 262 6.46 26.40 -10.76
N ILE A 263 7.24 26.04 -11.78
CA ILE A 263 8.65 26.37 -11.93
C ILE A 263 8.81 27.03 -13.29
N ALA A 264 9.34 28.26 -13.32
CA ALA A 264 9.63 28.95 -14.56
C ALA A 264 10.66 28.18 -15.39
N ARG A 265 10.31 27.85 -16.64
CA ARG A 265 11.21 27.10 -17.54
C ARG A 265 11.84 28.01 -18.60
N PRO A 266 13.07 27.69 -19.01
CA PRO A 266 13.76 28.45 -20.06
C PRO A 266 13.05 28.32 -21.42
N GLU A 267 12.41 27.17 -21.66
CA GLU A 267 11.74 26.85 -22.93
C GLU A 267 10.29 26.41 -22.70
N ARG A 268 9.40 26.88 -23.57
CA ARG A 268 7.99 26.49 -23.59
C ARG A 268 7.88 25.01 -24.00
N HIS A 269 7.12 24.23 -23.24
CA HIS A 269 6.94 22.77 -23.44
C HIS A 269 8.18 21.91 -23.15
N TYR A 270 9.20 22.47 -22.49
CA TYR A 270 10.33 21.67 -22.01
C TYR A 270 9.88 20.66 -20.94
N VAL A 271 10.21 19.38 -21.16
CA VAL A 271 9.99 18.30 -20.22
C VAL A 271 11.33 17.98 -19.54
N PRO A 272 11.48 18.20 -18.22
CA PRO A 272 12.71 17.91 -17.50
C PRO A 272 13.10 16.44 -17.58
N HIS A 273 14.36 16.21 -17.93
CA HIS A 273 14.95 14.88 -18.00
C HIS A 273 16.48 14.99 -17.95
N TYR A 274 17.12 13.88 -17.60
CA TYR A 274 18.53 13.65 -17.87
C TYR A 274 18.68 12.72 -19.07
N LEU A 275 19.68 12.99 -19.92
CA LEU A 275 20.08 12.05 -20.97
C LEU A 275 20.78 10.84 -20.34
N PRO A 276 20.84 9.69 -21.04
CA PRO A 276 21.55 8.52 -20.54
C PRO A 276 23.00 8.83 -20.18
N GLY A 277 23.36 8.66 -18.90
CA GLY A 277 24.71 8.92 -18.38
C GLY A 277 24.91 10.32 -17.78
N ASP A 278 23.97 11.25 -18.00
CA ASP A 278 24.13 12.66 -17.61
C ASP A 278 23.50 13.01 -16.25
N ASN A 279 22.88 12.04 -15.56
CA ASN A 279 22.29 12.30 -14.24
C ASN A 279 23.39 12.60 -13.21
N PRO A 280 23.48 13.83 -12.68
CA PRO A 280 24.59 14.27 -11.83
C PRO A 280 24.51 13.71 -10.40
N PHE A 281 23.36 13.14 -10.02
CA PHE A 281 23.10 12.65 -8.66
C PHE A 281 23.50 11.19 -8.47
N VAL A 282 23.99 10.52 -9.52
CA VAL A 282 24.51 9.15 -9.42
C VAL A 282 25.67 9.11 -8.41
N GLY A 283 25.48 8.33 -7.35
CA GLY A 283 26.47 8.14 -6.30
C GLY A 283 26.39 9.15 -5.15
N GLU A 284 25.57 10.20 -5.24
CA GLU A 284 25.43 11.19 -4.16
C GLU A 284 24.97 10.52 -2.86
N HIS A 285 23.85 9.78 -2.91
CA HIS A 285 23.32 9.10 -1.73
C HIS A 285 24.26 8.00 -1.21
N ALA A 286 24.92 7.28 -2.12
CA ALA A 286 25.90 6.26 -1.76
C ALA A 286 27.10 6.87 -1.00
N ASN A 287 27.59 8.03 -1.44
CA ASN A 287 28.66 8.77 -0.77
C ASN A 287 28.23 9.27 0.62
N VAL A 288 26.99 9.74 0.76
CA VAL A 288 26.43 10.14 2.07
C VAL A 288 26.39 8.96 3.05
N LEU A 289 26.01 7.78 2.57
CA LEU A 289 25.94 6.57 3.39
C LEU A 289 27.31 5.86 3.57
N GLY A 290 28.32 6.24 2.79
CA GLY A 290 29.61 5.55 2.78
C GLY A 290 29.55 4.12 2.23
N ILE A 291 28.67 3.86 1.26
CA ILE A 291 28.48 2.55 0.62
C ILE A 291 28.84 2.59 -0.87
N PRO A 292 29.11 1.45 -1.53
CA PRO A 292 29.34 1.39 -2.96
C PRO A 292 28.13 1.91 -3.76
N VAL A 293 28.39 2.61 -4.87
CA VAL A 293 27.34 3.21 -5.73
C VAL A 293 26.36 2.15 -6.22
N GLU A 294 26.84 0.95 -6.52
CA GLU A 294 26.05 -0.19 -6.98
C GLU A 294 24.92 -0.54 -6.00
N ALA A 295 25.11 -0.32 -4.70
CA ALA A 295 24.09 -0.60 -3.69
C ALA A 295 22.85 0.30 -3.84
N THR A 296 23.02 1.55 -4.28
CA THR A 296 21.89 2.48 -4.48
C THR A 296 21.29 2.37 -5.87
N ARG A 297 21.78 1.47 -6.73
CA ARG A 297 21.23 1.26 -8.08
C ARG A 297 20.07 0.27 -8.11
N GLY A 298 19.67 -0.28 -6.96
CA GLY A 298 18.60 -1.26 -6.83
C GLY A 298 18.92 -2.59 -7.50
N GLY A 299 17.93 -3.46 -7.55
CA GLY A 299 18.07 -4.86 -7.93
C GLY A 299 17.57 -5.75 -6.79
N ALA A 300 17.01 -6.91 -7.14
CA ALA A 300 16.42 -7.84 -6.17
C ALA A 300 17.38 -8.16 -5.03
N GLU A 301 18.66 -8.37 -5.33
CA GLU A 301 19.67 -8.68 -4.33
C GLU A 301 19.76 -7.62 -3.22
N THR A 302 19.47 -6.35 -3.53
CA THR A 302 19.53 -5.25 -2.56
C THR A 302 18.33 -5.22 -1.61
N ALA A 303 17.25 -5.95 -1.92
CA ALA A 303 16.07 -6.07 -1.07
C ALA A 303 16.25 -7.08 0.07
N TYR A 304 17.25 -7.95 -0.02
CA TYR A 304 17.47 -9.04 0.91
C TYR A 304 18.51 -8.69 2.00
N PRO A 305 18.31 -9.11 3.26
CA PRO A 305 19.26 -8.86 4.36
C PRO A 305 20.69 -9.33 4.08
N GLU A 306 20.85 -10.39 3.28
CA GLU A 306 22.11 -11.00 2.88
C GLU A 306 23.00 -10.03 2.09
N TYR A 307 22.42 -8.99 1.45
CA TYR A 307 23.21 -7.95 0.76
C TYR A 307 24.17 -7.22 1.69
N ARG A 308 23.86 -7.18 3.00
CA ARG A 308 24.74 -6.59 4.02
C ARG A 308 26.11 -7.26 4.07
N ASP A 309 26.20 -8.55 3.73
CA ASP A 309 27.48 -9.25 3.68
C ASP A 309 28.33 -8.87 2.47
N ARG A 310 27.71 -8.37 1.40
CA ARG A 310 28.41 -7.78 0.24
C ARG A 310 28.96 -6.39 0.57
N LEU A 311 28.26 -5.62 1.42
CA LEU A 311 28.67 -4.30 1.87
C LEU A 311 29.82 -4.31 2.88
N ARG A 312 30.05 -5.44 3.57
CA ARG A 312 31.12 -5.60 4.57
C ARG A 312 32.48 -5.94 3.96
N ARG A 313 32.53 -6.31 2.69
CA ARG A 313 33.74 -6.71 1.97
C ARG A 313 34.39 -5.51 1.30
#